data_AF-A0A432HU06-F1
#
_entry.id   AF-A0A432HU06-F1
#
_cell.length_a   1.000
_cell.length_b   1.000
_cell.length_c   1.000
_cell.angle_alpha   90.00
_cell.angle_beta   90.00
_cell.angle_gamma   90.00
#
_symmetry.space_group_name_H-M   'P 1'
#
loop_
_entity.id
_entity.type
_entity.pdbx_description
1 polymer ?
#
loop_
_entity_poly.entity_id
_entity_poly.type
_entity_poly.pdbx_seq_one_letter_code
_entity_poly.pdbx_strand_id
1 'polypeptide(L)'
;AADGVVFVTSGYRGNRLAAIDLSVASGDVRGSGAVIWSVDRDTPYVSSPLLHDGLVYVLKGNSGVLTSFDARTGARRYGPERLSGIRNVYASPVAAGGRLYVTSRDGMTIVLRAGPTFEVLAINTLDDGFDASPAIVDGEIYLRGQQFLYCIAE
;
A
#
# COMPACT_ATOMS: atom_id res chain seq x y z
N ALA A 1 12.18 -2.86 0.67
CA ALA A 1 13.13 -2.60 1.78
C ALA A 1 13.66 -1.19 1.61
N ALA A 2 13.96 -0.48 2.69
CA ALA A 2 14.72 0.77 2.67
C ALA A 2 15.62 0.81 3.90
N ASP A 3 16.81 1.40 3.76
CA ASP A 3 17.76 1.61 4.86
C ASP A 3 18.06 0.34 5.67
N GLY A 4 18.21 -0.81 5.01
CA GLY A 4 18.46 -2.10 5.66
C GLY A 4 17.24 -2.71 6.36
N VAL A 5 16.05 -2.11 6.26
CA VAL A 5 14.81 -2.62 6.85
C VAL A 5 13.91 -3.24 5.79
N VAL A 6 13.42 -4.44 6.06
CA VAL A 6 12.37 -5.10 5.25
C VAL A 6 11.02 -5.05 5.98
N PHE A 7 9.96 -4.79 5.22
CA PHE A 7 8.58 -4.84 5.71
C PHE A 7 7.95 -6.12 5.21
N VAL A 8 7.48 -6.96 6.13
CA VAL A 8 6.90 -8.27 5.82
C VAL A 8 5.47 -8.31 6.32
N THR A 9 4.57 -8.82 5.49
CA THR A 9 3.17 -9.00 5.84
C THR A 9 2.74 -10.46 5.83
N SER A 10 1.76 -10.76 6.68
CA SER A 10 0.96 -11.98 6.64
C SER A 10 -0.50 -11.57 6.74
N GLY A 11 -1.33 -12.09 5.84
CA GLY A 11 -2.78 -11.89 5.85
C GLY A 11 -3.60 -13.18 5.93
N TYR A 12 -3.02 -14.35 5.64
CA TYR A 12 -3.72 -15.63 5.69
C TYR A 12 -3.43 -16.33 7.02
N ARG A 13 -4.48 -16.63 7.81
CA ARG A 13 -4.40 -17.28 9.14
C ARG A 13 -3.64 -16.49 10.22
N GLY A 14 -3.41 -15.21 9.99
CA GLY A 14 -2.85 -14.27 10.95
C GLY A 14 -2.65 -12.92 10.30
N ASN A 15 -2.95 -11.84 11.04
CA ASN A 15 -2.71 -10.47 10.61
C ASN A 15 -1.36 -10.03 11.17
N ARG A 16 -0.40 -9.73 10.30
CA ARG A 16 0.88 -9.16 10.74
C ARG A 16 1.46 -8.26 9.67
N LEU A 17 1.99 -7.12 10.09
CA LEU A 17 2.97 -6.32 9.37
C LEU A 17 4.13 -6.10 10.33
N ALA A 18 5.34 -6.41 9.91
CA ALA A 18 6.54 -6.24 10.74
C ALA A 18 7.65 -5.57 9.94
N ALA A 19 8.39 -4.68 10.62
CA ALA A 19 9.64 -4.13 10.13
C ALA A 19 10.80 -4.91 10.76
N ILE A 20 11.69 -5.42 9.91
CA ILE A 20 12.81 -6.28 10.31
C ILE A 20 14.11 -5.63 9.85
N ASP A 21 15.03 -5.40 10.79
CA ASP A 21 16.38 -4.91 10.52
C ASP A 21 17.26 -6.05 9.98
N LEU A 22 17.63 -5.97 8.70
CA LEU A 22 18.45 -6.97 8.03
C LEU A 22 19.91 -6.96 8.48
N SER A 23 20.39 -5.92 9.16
CA SER A 23 21.77 -5.86 9.65
C SER A 23 22.03 -6.83 10.81
N VAL A 24 20.97 -7.16 11.57
CA VAL A 24 21.02 -8.07 12.72
C VAL A 24 20.15 -9.32 12.54
N ALA A 25 19.28 -9.34 11.53
CA ALA A 25 18.42 -10.50 11.26
C ALA A 25 19.22 -11.71 10.76
N SER A 26 19.05 -12.85 11.42
CA SER A 26 19.56 -14.14 10.95
C SER A 26 18.68 -15.28 11.49
N GLY A 27 18.39 -16.27 10.66
CA GLY A 27 17.57 -17.42 11.04
C GLY A 27 16.18 -17.05 11.55
N ASP A 28 15.80 -17.62 12.70
CA ASP A 28 14.55 -17.28 13.39
C ASP A 28 14.69 -15.96 14.16
N VAL A 29 14.01 -14.93 13.67
CA VAL A 29 14.10 -13.57 14.23
C VAL A 29 13.18 -13.34 15.44
N ARG A 30 12.40 -14.32 15.89
CA ARG A 30 11.50 -14.17 17.05
C ARG A 30 12.31 -13.88 18.32
N GLY A 31 12.04 -12.74 18.96
CA GLY A 31 12.73 -12.32 20.18
C GLY A 31 14.20 -11.91 19.99
N SER A 32 14.72 -11.90 18.76
CA SER A 32 16.13 -11.58 18.44
C SER A 32 16.49 -10.10 18.57
N GLY A 33 15.50 -9.22 18.76
CA GLY A 33 15.68 -7.77 18.64
C GLY A 33 15.70 -7.24 17.20
N ALA A 34 15.73 -8.12 16.18
CA ALA A 34 15.70 -7.71 14.77
C ALA A 34 14.33 -7.17 14.32
N VAL A 35 13.25 -7.51 15.04
CA VAL A 35 11.91 -6.95 14.78
C VAL A 35 11.83 -5.58 15.44
N ILE A 36 11.92 -4.52 14.62
CA ILE A 36 11.92 -3.12 15.09
C ILE A 36 10.55 -2.73 15.63
N TRP A 37 9.51 -3.08 14.87
CA TRP A 37 8.12 -2.87 15.24
C TRP A 37 7.22 -3.84 14.48
N SER A 38 6.03 -4.08 15.01
CA SER A 38 5.00 -4.86 14.32
C SER A 38 3.59 -4.39 14.68
N VAL A 39 2.66 -4.60 13.75
CA VAL A 39 1.22 -4.45 13.97
C VAL A 39 0.51 -5.75 13.62
N ASP A 40 -0.43 -6.17 14.46
CA ASP A 40 -1.11 -7.47 14.33
C ASP A 40 -2.61 -7.33 14.01
N ARG A 41 -3.02 -6.13 13.56
CA ARG A 41 -4.39 -5.81 13.18
C ARG A 41 -4.39 -4.88 11.97
N ASP A 42 -5.49 -4.92 11.22
CA ASP A 42 -5.72 -4.04 10.08
C ASP A 42 -4.64 -4.12 8.99
N THR A 43 -4.05 -5.31 8.80
CA THR A 43 -2.97 -5.59 7.85
C THR A 43 -3.51 -6.00 6.48
N PRO A 44 -2.69 -5.92 5.41
CA PRO A 44 -3.10 -6.35 4.08
C PRO A 44 -3.38 -7.84 3.94
N TYR A 45 -4.17 -8.20 2.93
CA TYR A 45 -4.39 -9.59 2.51
C TYR A 45 -3.82 -9.88 1.12
N VAL A 46 -4.40 -9.32 0.04
CA VAL A 46 -3.87 -9.47 -1.33
C VAL A 46 -2.91 -8.34 -1.71
N SER A 47 -3.29 -7.09 -1.44
CA SER A 47 -2.46 -5.93 -1.77
C SER A 47 -1.17 -5.93 -0.96
N SER A 48 -0.06 -5.56 -1.59
CA SER A 48 1.21 -5.36 -0.89
C SER A 48 1.23 -3.99 -0.20
N PRO A 49 1.93 -3.82 0.94
CA PRO A 49 2.25 -2.50 1.46
C PRO A 49 3.04 -1.67 0.45
N LEU A 50 2.84 -0.36 0.47
CA LEU A 50 3.68 0.58 -0.25
C LEU A 50 4.61 1.29 0.73
N LEU A 51 5.91 1.28 0.45
CA LEU A 51 6.90 2.12 1.11
C LEU A 51 7.23 3.30 0.21
N HIS A 52 6.99 4.52 0.68
CA HIS A 52 7.28 5.74 -0.07
C HIS A 52 7.60 6.89 0.90
N ASP A 53 8.72 7.58 0.67
CA ASP A 53 9.19 8.73 1.46
C ASP A 53 9.16 8.51 2.99
N GLY A 54 9.67 7.36 3.43
CA GLY A 54 9.74 7.02 4.86
C GLY A 54 8.40 6.64 5.49
N LEU A 55 7.36 6.42 4.69
CA LEU A 55 6.03 6.01 5.13
C LEU A 55 5.65 4.65 4.54
N VAL A 56 5.02 3.81 5.36
CA VAL A 56 4.43 2.54 4.95
C VAL A 56 2.91 2.68 4.92
N TYR A 57 2.33 2.51 3.74
CA TYR A 57 0.89 2.57 3.50
C TYR A 57 0.35 1.15 3.38
N VAL A 58 -0.73 0.85 4.11
CA VAL A 58 -1.39 -0.45 4.08
C VAL A 58 -2.89 -0.34 3.95
N LEU A 59 -3.47 -1.27 3.19
CA LEU A 59 -4.90 -1.47 3.13
C LEU A 59 -5.30 -2.60 4.08
N LYS A 60 -6.39 -2.42 4.82
CA LYS A 60 -6.93 -3.48 5.70
C LYS A 60 -7.56 -4.58 4.87
N GLY A 61 -6.97 -5.78 4.89
CA GLY A 61 -7.44 -6.93 4.13
C GLY A 61 -7.53 -6.61 2.64
N ASN A 62 -8.74 -6.74 2.08
CA ASN A 62 -9.07 -6.30 0.71
C ASN A 62 -10.04 -5.09 0.70
N SER A 63 -10.09 -4.33 1.78
CA SER A 63 -11.02 -3.19 1.92
C SER A 63 -10.34 -1.87 1.54
N GLY A 64 -11.14 -0.85 1.20
CA GLY A 64 -10.66 0.53 1.06
C GLY A 64 -10.44 1.23 2.40
N VAL A 65 -9.72 0.60 3.34
CA VAL A 65 -9.28 1.28 4.57
C VAL A 65 -7.78 1.43 4.54
N LEU A 66 -7.31 2.67 4.48
CA LEU A 66 -5.89 2.99 4.42
C LEU A 66 -5.37 3.37 5.81
N THR A 67 -4.22 2.82 6.19
CA THR A 67 -3.43 3.30 7.33
C THR A 67 -2.02 3.62 6.85
N SER A 68 -1.45 4.73 7.34
CA SER A 68 -0.06 5.10 7.09
C SER A 68 0.73 5.04 8.39
N PHE A 69 1.91 4.44 8.33
CA PHE A 69 2.86 4.32 9.43
C PHE A 69 4.18 4.97 9.07
N ASP A 70 4.85 5.53 10.06
CA ASP A 70 6.27 5.84 9.97
C ASP A 70 7.07 4.55 9.76
N ALA A 71 7.87 4.49 8.70
CA ALA A 71 8.59 3.29 8.31
C ALA A 71 9.62 2.86 9.38
N ARG A 72 10.22 3.81 10.09
CA ARG A 72 11.27 3.52 11.08
C ARG A 72 10.71 3.12 12.43
N THR A 73 9.65 3.78 12.88
CA THR A 73 9.15 3.66 14.26
C THR A 73 7.86 2.85 14.37
N GLY A 74 7.13 2.65 13.25
CA GLY A 74 5.81 2.03 13.26
C GLY A 74 4.73 2.96 13.84
N ALA A 75 5.05 4.21 14.15
CA ALA A 75 4.08 5.18 14.65
C ALA A 75 3.06 5.49 13.55
N ARG A 76 1.78 5.35 13.87
CA ARG A 76 0.70 5.67 12.93
C ARG A 76 0.71 7.17 12.62
N ARG A 77 0.82 7.53 11.34
CA ARG A 77 0.75 8.92 10.87
C ARG A 77 -0.69 9.36 10.64
N TYR A 78 -1.49 8.53 9.98
CA TYR A 78 -2.93 8.73 9.85
C TYR A 78 -3.68 7.41 9.62
N GLY A 79 -5.00 7.49 9.71
CA GLY A 79 -5.92 6.37 9.58
C GLY A 79 -6.17 5.60 10.87
N PRO A 80 -6.95 4.51 10.82
CA PRO A 80 -7.55 3.92 9.62
C PRO A 80 -8.59 4.83 8.94
N GLU A 81 -8.33 5.20 7.68
CA GLU A 81 -9.22 6.07 6.90
C GLU A 81 -10.04 5.27 5.89
N ARG A 82 -11.35 5.55 5.80
CA ARG A 82 -12.21 4.96 4.77
C ARG A 82 -12.04 5.73 3.46
N LEU A 83 -11.54 5.05 2.45
CA LEU A 83 -11.49 5.58 1.09
C LEU A 83 -12.89 5.47 0.47
N SER A 84 -13.57 6.62 0.33
CA SER A 84 -14.93 6.67 -0.21
C SER A 84 -15.01 6.01 -1.59
N GLY A 85 -15.96 5.09 -1.74
CA GLY A 85 -16.19 4.33 -2.98
C GLY A 85 -15.25 3.15 -3.21
N ILE A 86 -14.03 3.18 -2.67
CA ILE A 86 -13.05 2.09 -2.83
C ILE A 86 -13.46 0.86 -2.02
N ARG A 87 -13.66 -0.26 -2.72
CA ARG A 87 -14.02 -1.57 -2.15
C ARG A 87 -13.26 -2.67 -2.89
N ASN A 88 -13.13 -3.85 -2.29
CA ASN A 88 -12.53 -5.03 -2.94
C ASN A 88 -11.21 -4.72 -3.65
N VAL A 89 -10.15 -4.36 -2.91
CA VAL A 89 -8.85 -3.96 -3.47
C VAL A 89 -7.89 -5.13 -3.51
N TYR A 90 -7.46 -5.51 -4.71
CA TYR A 90 -6.40 -6.51 -4.94
C TYR A 90 -5.11 -5.88 -5.45
N ALA A 91 -5.25 -4.89 -6.35
CA ALA A 91 -4.14 -4.09 -6.83
C ALA A 91 -3.37 -3.47 -5.65
N SER A 92 -2.04 -3.54 -5.70
CA SER A 92 -1.19 -2.87 -4.72
C SER A 92 -1.17 -1.37 -5.01
N PRO A 93 -1.19 -0.52 -3.98
CA PRO A 93 -1.04 0.92 -4.17
C PRO A 93 0.33 1.26 -4.75
N VAL A 94 0.38 2.33 -5.54
CA VAL A 94 1.62 2.86 -6.12
C VAL A 94 1.72 4.35 -5.83
N ALA A 95 2.94 4.89 -5.82
CA ALA A 95 3.16 6.32 -5.68
C ALA A 95 4.12 6.86 -6.76
N ALA A 96 3.81 8.06 -7.25
CA ALA A 96 4.64 8.82 -8.18
C ALA A 96 4.24 10.30 -8.12
N GLY A 97 5.19 11.20 -8.38
CA GLY A 97 4.92 12.64 -8.47
C GLY A 97 4.22 13.25 -7.24
N GLY A 98 4.55 12.76 -6.03
CA GLY A 98 3.92 13.23 -4.79
C GLY A 98 2.47 12.77 -4.58
N ARG A 99 2.02 11.76 -5.33
CA ARG A 99 0.67 11.20 -5.27
C ARG A 99 0.70 9.71 -4.97
N LEU A 100 -0.34 9.23 -4.30
CA LEU A 100 -0.62 7.83 -4.03
C LEU A 100 -1.88 7.41 -4.78
N TYR A 101 -1.82 6.27 -5.47
CA TYR A 101 -2.91 5.74 -6.28
C TYR A 101 -3.39 4.42 -5.68
N VAL A 102 -4.69 4.33 -5.41
CA VAL A 102 -5.35 3.10 -4.96
C VAL A 102 -6.46 2.76 -5.93
N THR A 103 -6.32 1.64 -6.62
CA THR A 103 -7.29 1.14 -7.61
C THR A 103 -8.07 -0.03 -7.02
N SER A 104 -9.39 0.07 -6.99
CA SER A 104 -10.28 -1.05 -6.64
C SER A 104 -10.64 -1.89 -7.86
N ARG A 105 -11.12 -3.10 -7.58
CA ARG A 105 -11.53 -4.05 -8.62
C ARG A 105 -12.72 -3.60 -9.45
N ASP A 106 -13.47 -2.60 -9.00
CA ASP A 106 -14.65 -2.05 -9.65
C ASP A 106 -14.35 -0.85 -10.58
N GLY A 107 -13.07 -0.63 -10.93
CA GLY A 107 -12.69 0.39 -11.90
C GLY A 107 -12.42 1.77 -11.31
N MET A 108 -12.65 1.94 -10.00
CA MET A 108 -12.41 3.19 -9.31
C MET A 108 -10.94 3.32 -8.88
N THR A 109 -10.32 4.45 -9.17
CA THR A 109 -9.00 4.82 -8.67
C THR A 109 -9.10 6.12 -7.88
N ILE A 110 -8.76 6.06 -6.59
CA ILE A 110 -8.60 7.26 -5.75
C ILE A 110 -7.15 7.71 -5.76
N VAL A 111 -6.96 9.02 -5.90
CA VAL A 111 -5.66 9.68 -5.89
C VAL A 111 -5.55 10.50 -4.61
N LEU A 112 -4.54 10.22 -3.80
CA LEU A 112 -4.26 10.89 -2.55
C LEU A 112 -2.96 11.69 -2.67
N ARG A 113 -2.81 12.73 -1.85
CA ARG A 113 -1.48 13.33 -1.64
C ARG A 113 -0.60 12.30 -0.92
N ALA A 114 0.58 12.04 -1.45
CA ALA A 114 1.58 11.25 -0.74
C ALA A 114 2.19 12.09 0.38
N GLY A 115 2.36 11.52 1.56
CA GLY A 115 2.93 12.22 2.71
C GLY A 115 2.23 11.92 4.03
N PRO A 116 2.53 12.70 5.09
CA PRO A 116 2.11 12.41 6.46
C PRO A 116 0.66 12.80 6.76
N THR A 117 -0.03 13.46 5.83
CA THR A 117 -1.41 13.94 5.98
C THR A 117 -2.33 13.24 4.99
N PHE A 118 -3.52 12.88 5.46
CA PHE A 118 -4.56 12.34 4.59
C PHE A 118 -5.24 13.46 3.80
N GLU A 119 -5.15 13.41 2.47
CA GLU A 119 -5.81 14.36 1.57
C GLU A 119 -6.18 13.66 0.26
N VAL A 120 -7.46 13.71 -0.12
CA VAL A 120 -7.95 13.21 -1.41
C VAL A 120 -7.78 14.29 -2.47
N LEU A 121 -7.09 13.95 -3.55
CA LEU A 121 -6.83 14.87 -4.67
C LEU A 121 -7.82 14.65 -5.81
N ALA A 122 -8.13 13.40 -6.12
CA ALA A 122 -9.04 13.06 -7.21
C ALA A 122 -9.64 11.66 -7.04
N ILE A 123 -10.72 11.42 -7.78
CA ILE A 123 -11.36 10.13 -7.95
C ILE A 123 -11.63 9.96 -9.44
N ASN A 124 -11.18 8.85 -10.00
CA ASN A 124 -11.35 8.51 -11.42
C ASN A 124 -12.04 7.15 -11.53
N THR A 125 -12.83 6.95 -12.58
CA THR A 125 -13.52 5.68 -12.82
C THR A 125 -13.33 5.27 -14.28
N LEU A 126 -12.96 4.00 -14.48
CA LEU A 126 -12.98 3.33 -15.78
C LEU A 126 -14.00 2.21 -15.73
N ASP A 127 -14.72 1.98 -16.83
CA ASP A 127 -15.69 0.89 -16.96
C ASP A 127 -14.98 -0.44 -17.31
N ASP A 128 -14.14 -0.93 -16.39
CA ASP A 128 -13.42 -2.20 -16.46
C ASP A 128 -13.08 -2.69 -15.03
N GLY A 129 -12.66 -3.93 -14.87
CA GLY A 129 -12.21 -4.49 -13.60
C GLY A 129 -10.68 -4.56 -13.49
N PHE A 130 -10.13 -4.36 -12.28
CA PHE A 130 -8.68 -4.31 -12.07
C PHE A 130 -8.21 -5.19 -10.92
N ASP A 131 -7.43 -6.22 -11.24
CA ASP A 131 -6.71 -7.04 -10.27
C ASP A 131 -5.21 -6.74 -10.22
N ALA A 132 -4.67 -6.22 -11.32
CA ALA A 132 -3.26 -5.88 -11.46
C ALA A 132 -2.93 -4.53 -10.81
N SER A 133 -1.75 -4.43 -10.22
CA SER A 133 -1.22 -3.16 -9.72
C SER A 133 -0.87 -2.24 -10.89
N PRO A 134 -1.08 -0.91 -10.78
CA PRO A 134 -0.68 0.01 -11.83
C PRO A 134 0.83 -0.02 -12.06
N ALA A 135 1.28 0.20 -13.30
CA ALA A 135 2.70 0.38 -13.64
C ALA A 135 2.94 1.83 -14.05
N ILE A 136 4.00 2.46 -13.52
CA ILE A 136 4.30 3.87 -13.78
C ILE A 136 5.68 3.96 -14.44
N VAL A 137 5.77 4.64 -15.58
CA VAL A 137 7.01 4.86 -16.32
C VAL A 137 6.87 6.12 -17.19
N ASP A 138 7.92 6.91 -17.31
CA ASP A 138 8.02 8.05 -18.24
C ASP A 138 6.84 9.05 -18.22
N GLY A 139 6.24 9.27 -17.04
CA GLY A 139 5.10 10.19 -16.87
C GLY A 139 3.74 9.57 -17.17
N GLU A 140 3.70 8.27 -17.47
CA GLU A 140 2.50 7.52 -17.84
C GLU A 140 2.13 6.50 -16.74
N ILE A 141 0.83 6.25 -16.61
CA ILE A 141 0.30 5.19 -15.74
C ILE A 141 -0.42 4.16 -16.62
N TYR A 142 0.03 2.92 -16.52
CA TYR A 142 -0.56 1.77 -17.19
C TYR A 142 -1.44 0.99 -16.22
N LEU A 143 -2.69 0.76 -16.63
CA LEU A 143 -3.65 -0.05 -15.87
C LEU A 143 -4.09 -1.24 -16.73
N ARG A 144 -3.73 -2.45 -16.30
CA ARG A 144 -4.23 -3.68 -16.92
C ARG A 144 -5.59 -4.02 -16.33
N GLY A 145 -6.64 -3.66 -17.06
CA GLY A 145 -8.01 -4.07 -16.77
C GLY A 145 -8.25 -5.54 -17.10
N GLN A 146 -9.50 -6.00 -17.07
CA GLN A 146 -9.86 -7.32 -17.58
C GLN A 146 -9.95 -7.28 -19.10
N GLN A 147 -10.56 -6.22 -19.63
CA GLN A 147 -10.83 -6.07 -21.05
C GLN A 147 -9.69 -5.38 -21.78
N PHE A 148 -9.14 -4.32 -21.20
CA PHE A 148 -8.17 -3.47 -21.89
C PHE A 148 -6.85 -3.31 -21.12
N LEU A 149 -5.87 -2.73 -21.80
CA LEU A 149 -4.70 -2.09 -21.19
C LEU A 149 -4.84 -0.59 -21.44
N TYR A 150 -4.98 0.18 -20.36
CA TYR A 150 -5.10 1.63 -20.42
C TYR A 150 -3.73 2.27 -20.22
N CYS A 151 -3.45 3.34 -20.97
CA CYS A 151 -2.37 4.28 -20.71
C CYS A 151 -2.99 5.63 -20.37
N ILE A 152 -2.63 6.19 -19.21
CA ILE A 152 -3.10 7.49 -18.74
C ILE A 152 -1.87 8.40 -18.62
N ALA A 153 -1.88 9.49 -19.37
CA ALA A 153 -0.81 10.48 -19.44
C ALA A 153 -1.42 11.90 -19.45
N GLU A 154 -0.59 12.91 -19.21
CA GLU A 154 -0.96 14.34 -19.36
C GLU A 154 -0.82 14.83 -20.80
#